data_AF-A0A329S821-F1
#
_entry.id   AF-A0A329S821-F1
#
_cell.length_a   1.000
_cell.length_b   1.000
_cell.length_c   1.000
_cell.angle_alpha   90.00
_cell.angle_beta   90.00
_cell.angle_gamma   90.00
#
_symmetry.space_group_name_H-M   'P 1'
#
loop_
_entity.id
_entity.type
_entity.pdbx_description
1 polymer ?
#
loop_
_entity_poly.entity_id
_entity_poly.type
_entity_poly.pdbx_seq_one_letter_code
_entity_poly.pdbx_strand_id
1 'polypeptide(L)'
;MAESDEHFILTSVAVVCRHCFGSKALPHVVHLIQVFTENISQEALLDILEERKIHLFTRVLHAVDESLNMVHHEKLRQYRYAMRLVPYRMCLDEGELEAMQQLYDRYPGALDSEVVLRITKIAELPILKWLHKCKLLLFKQFPDYEDNMFMYASLKGKDDVVRWLVKLFPDTVWSLRYAAQGGHLKLLKWLTKHTSWDENSLRSALHSAIEGNHLETAKFLNNLKSAKIENQPSLKLNSLEIMQWVHDTKCWDFTNTVVFDTARTGKLEMLQWLHVNFPTFFSENVLHTAAENGNLEIVEFLHNNRQDGCTTKAMDLAALNGHLEVVQWLHSNRTEGCTTDAMDEAARNDHLDVLKWLHANRSEGCTPQAMTNAKKEGRMSCVRWLHENFDLALPTNYADTLASAGLLKLLAWLHHSGKGNWSKETMNRAAGRGHLEVVKFLHENRREGCTKQAMDTAAENNHLEVVKFLHGNRREGCTKAAMSSAAGNGHFEVVKWLQENRREGCTKAAMPAAALGGHLKVMKLLDATYHLDWSEKAIDNAISEGHTEAVKWLYYHLNQTLYGRFAIRAARNDCIGVLQFMDTVSGLCRNESIYFVGCGNKNPEVVKWYVDHYDNPRKRKY
;
A
#
# COMPACT_ATOMS: atom_id res chain seq x y z
N MET A 1 -32.13 -4.39 13.83
CA MET A 1 -33.45 -3.71 13.93
C MET A 1 -34.21 -3.73 12.61
N ALA A 2 -33.56 -3.57 11.44
CA ALA A 2 -34.27 -3.62 10.14
C ALA A 2 -34.82 -5.01 9.75
N GLU A 3 -34.09 -6.11 10.01
CA GLU A 3 -34.55 -7.47 9.68
C GLU A 3 -35.84 -7.90 10.42
N SER A 4 -36.07 -7.39 11.64
CA SER A 4 -37.29 -7.72 12.40
C SER A 4 -38.53 -7.04 11.83
N ASP A 5 -38.38 -5.87 11.21
CA ASP A 5 -39.48 -5.08 10.67
C ASP A 5 -39.87 -5.59 9.26
N GLU A 6 -38.90 -6.03 8.45
CA GLU A 6 -39.12 -6.66 7.15
C GLU A 6 -39.94 -7.97 7.26
N HIS A 7 -39.55 -8.83 8.21
CA HIS A 7 -40.23 -10.09 8.44
C HIS A 7 -41.65 -9.88 8.99
N PHE A 8 -41.85 -8.86 9.81
CA PHE A 8 -43.16 -8.49 10.36
C PHE A 8 -44.14 -8.00 9.28
N ILE A 9 -43.69 -7.18 8.34
CA ILE A 9 -44.55 -6.62 7.27
C ILE A 9 -44.93 -7.69 6.25
N LEU A 10 -43.97 -8.52 5.79
CA LEU A 10 -44.27 -9.61 4.84
C LEU A 10 -45.20 -10.67 5.45
N THR A 11 -45.04 -10.96 6.75
CA THR A 11 -45.95 -11.85 7.49
C THR A 11 -47.35 -11.22 7.59
N SER A 12 -47.44 -9.92 7.86
CA SER A 12 -48.73 -9.20 7.94
C SER A 12 -49.45 -9.14 6.59
N VAL A 13 -48.74 -8.93 5.48
CA VAL A 13 -49.30 -8.99 4.12
C VAL A 13 -49.80 -10.40 3.79
N ALA A 14 -49.04 -11.45 4.14
CA ALA A 14 -49.46 -12.83 3.93
C ALA A 14 -50.72 -13.21 4.75
N VAL A 15 -50.86 -12.69 5.97
CA VAL A 15 -52.05 -12.87 6.83
C VAL A 15 -53.27 -12.16 6.25
N VAL A 16 -53.13 -10.90 5.80
CA VAL A 16 -54.22 -10.13 5.19
C VAL A 16 -54.72 -10.77 3.89
N CYS A 17 -53.80 -11.24 3.02
CA CYS A 17 -54.15 -11.92 1.78
C CYS A 17 -54.82 -13.29 2.00
N ARG A 18 -54.55 -13.97 3.13
CA ARG A 18 -55.20 -15.25 3.48
C ARG A 18 -56.59 -15.09 4.08
N HIS A 19 -56.86 -13.99 4.78
CA HIS A 19 -58.09 -13.82 5.56
C HIS A 19 -59.12 -12.84 4.94
N CYS A 20 -58.72 -12.03 3.97
CA CYS A 20 -59.62 -11.11 3.26
C CYS A 20 -59.62 -11.40 1.75
N PHE A 21 -60.71 -11.95 1.22
CA PHE A 21 -60.84 -12.27 -0.21
C PHE A 21 -61.52 -11.13 -0.98
N GLY A 22 -60.95 -10.75 -2.13
CA GLY A 22 -61.51 -9.76 -3.07
C GLY A 22 -61.07 -8.32 -2.84
N SER A 23 -61.60 -7.38 -3.65
CA SER A 23 -61.13 -5.99 -3.79
C SER A 23 -61.06 -5.15 -2.49
N LYS A 24 -61.62 -5.63 -1.37
CA LYS A 24 -61.56 -5.00 -0.04
C LYS A 24 -60.20 -5.12 0.66
N ALA A 25 -59.40 -6.15 0.36
CA ALA A 25 -58.06 -6.30 0.92
C ALA A 25 -57.02 -5.43 0.22
N LEU A 26 -57.30 -5.05 -1.04
CA LEU A 26 -56.36 -4.38 -1.93
C LEU A 26 -55.83 -3.06 -1.36
N PRO A 27 -56.64 -2.14 -0.80
CA PRO A 27 -56.14 -0.87 -0.27
C PRO A 27 -55.21 -1.05 0.94
N HIS A 28 -55.46 -2.05 1.79
CA HIS A 28 -54.65 -2.31 2.99
C HIS A 28 -53.31 -2.98 2.63
N VAL A 29 -53.33 -3.91 1.68
CA VAL A 29 -52.11 -4.50 1.13
C VAL A 29 -51.29 -3.45 0.38
N VAL A 30 -51.94 -2.60 -0.42
CA VAL A 30 -51.29 -1.46 -1.08
C VAL A 30 -50.68 -0.52 -0.05
N HIS A 31 -51.38 -0.16 1.03
CA HIS A 31 -50.86 0.71 2.08
C HIS A 31 -49.67 0.10 2.83
N LEU A 32 -49.70 -1.19 3.19
CA LEU A 32 -48.57 -1.87 3.83
C LEU A 32 -47.35 -1.99 2.91
N ILE A 33 -47.58 -2.23 1.62
CA ILE A 33 -46.53 -2.17 0.60
C ILE A 33 -46.03 -0.73 0.44
N GLN A 34 -46.91 0.27 0.53
CA GLN A 34 -46.55 1.70 0.45
C GLN A 34 -45.64 2.11 1.61
N VAL A 35 -46.01 1.74 2.84
CA VAL A 35 -45.20 1.96 4.05
C VAL A 35 -43.86 1.24 3.98
N PHE A 36 -43.81 0.07 3.34
CA PHE A 36 -42.56 -0.63 3.05
C PHE A 36 -41.71 0.10 2.00
N THR A 37 -42.32 0.61 0.93
CA THR A 37 -41.64 1.38 -0.12
C THR A 37 -41.24 2.80 0.32
N GLU A 38 -41.87 3.36 1.35
CA GLU A 38 -41.53 4.68 1.91
C GLU A 38 -40.20 4.68 2.68
N ASN A 39 -39.72 3.52 3.16
CA ASN A 39 -38.50 3.40 3.97
C ASN A 39 -37.42 2.52 3.32
N ILE A 40 -37.14 2.72 2.04
CA ILE A 40 -36.02 2.05 1.37
C ILE A 40 -34.70 2.58 1.93
N SER A 41 -33.87 1.66 2.45
CA SER A 41 -32.53 1.94 2.95
C SER A 41 -31.68 2.72 1.93
N GLN A 42 -30.82 3.61 2.43
CA GLN A 42 -29.82 4.29 1.61
C GLN A 42 -28.80 3.34 0.97
N GLU A 43 -28.79 2.07 1.37
CA GLU A 43 -27.89 1.00 0.90
C GLU A 43 -28.65 -0.20 0.32
N ALA A 44 -29.97 -0.11 0.11
CA ALA A 44 -30.80 -1.25 -0.29
C ALA A 44 -30.30 -2.03 -1.53
N LEU A 45 -29.81 -1.32 -2.57
CA LEU A 45 -29.23 -1.98 -3.75
C LEU A 45 -27.87 -2.66 -3.46
N LEU A 46 -27.08 -2.16 -2.50
CA LEU A 46 -25.85 -2.83 -2.06
C LEU A 46 -26.20 -4.07 -1.28
N ASP A 47 -27.09 -3.96 -0.30
CA ASP A 47 -27.44 -5.03 0.63
C ASP A 47 -27.85 -6.30 -0.14
N ILE A 48 -28.73 -6.15 -1.13
CA ILE A 48 -29.17 -7.31 -1.94
C ILE A 48 -28.06 -7.90 -2.82
N LEU A 49 -27.09 -7.10 -3.27
CA LEU A 49 -25.96 -7.59 -4.07
C LEU A 49 -24.91 -8.26 -3.17
N GLU A 50 -24.69 -7.75 -1.97
CA GLU A 50 -23.79 -8.35 -0.99
C GLU A 50 -24.34 -9.66 -0.43
N GLU A 51 -25.64 -9.70 -0.14
CA GLU A 51 -26.36 -10.88 0.35
C GLU A 51 -26.78 -11.85 -0.77
N ARG A 52 -26.45 -11.54 -2.04
CA ARG A 52 -26.82 -12.33 -3.24
C ARG A 52 -28.33 -12.60 -3.37
N LYS A 53 -29.18 -11.66 -2.94
CA LYS A 53 -30.64 -11.68 -3.15
C LYS A 53 -31.02 -11.15 -4.55
N ILE A 54 -30.40 -11.70 -5.59
CA ILE A 54 -30.41 -11.15 -6.97
C ILE A 54 -31.82 -11.13 -7.59
N HIS A 55 -32.67 -12.10 -7.22
CA HIS A 55 -34.07 -12.15 -7.67
C HIS A 55 -34.90 -10.93 -7.25
N LEU A 56 -34.45 -10.14 -6.26
CA LEU A 56 -35.09 -8.90 -5.82
C LEU A 56 -34.56 -7.65 -6.55
N PHE A 57 -33.50 -7.78 -7.35
CA PHE A 57 -32.77 -6.65 -7.94
C PHE A 57 -33.66 -5.67 -8.68
N THR A 58 -34.42 -6.13 -9.67
CA THR A 58 -35.33 -5.28 -10.46
C THR A 58 -36.37 -4.60 -9.58
N ARG A 59 -36.92 -5.31 -8.60
CA ARG A 59 -37.95 -4.77 -7.69
C ARG A 59 -37.38 -3.67 -6.79
N VAL A 60 -36.21 -3.90 -6.20
CA VAL A 60 -35.54 -2.91 -5.35
C VAL A 60 -35.09 -1.70 -6.18
N LEU A 61 -34.62 -1.93 -7.41
CA LEU A 61 -34.24 -0.85 -8.32
C LEU A 61 -35.42 0.07 -8.64
N HIS A 62 -36.58 -0.48 -8.98
CA HIS A 62 -37.82 0.30 -9.18
C HIS A 62 -38.23 1.06 -7.92
N ALA A 63 -38.11 0.43 -6.76
CA ALA A 63 -38.46 1.04 -5.49
C ALA A 63 -37.53 2.25 -5.18
N VAL A 64 -36.22 2.13 -5.46
CA VAL A 64 -35.26 3.24 -5.36
C VAL A 64 -35.61 4.38 -6.33
N ASP A 65 -36.03 4.06 -7.56
CA ASP A 65 -36.45 5.05 -8.56
C ASP A 65 -37.65 5.86 -8.05
N GLU A 66 -38.68 5.19 -7.53
CA GLU A 66 -39.95 5.78 -7.09
C GLU A 66 -39.88 6.43 -5.70
N SER A 67 -38.83 6.18 -4.92
CA SER A 67 -38.68 6.72 -3.58
C SER A 67 -38.71 8.26 -3.58
N LEU A 68 -39.69 8.84 -2.89
CA LEU A 68 -39.81 10.30 -2.67
C LEU A 68 -38.89 10.80 -1.54
N ASN A 69 -38.42 9.89 -0.68
CA ASN A 69 -37.63 10.20 0.51
C ASN A 69 -36.12 10.21 0.26
N MET A 70 -35.66 9.66 -0.87
CA MET A 70 -34.25 9.66 -1.24
C MET A 70 -33.89 10.87 -2.09
N VAL A 71 -32.84 11.59 -1.68
CA VAL A 71 -32.32 12.73 -2.44
C VAL A 71 -31.61 12.22 -3.70
N HIS A 72 -31.64 13.01 -4.79
CA HIS A 72 -31.04 12.63 -6.08
C HIS A 72 -29.60 12.09 -5.97
N HIS A 73 -28.76 12.72 -5.15
CA HIS A 73 -27.37 12.28 -4.94
C HIS A 73 -27.27 10.89 -4.30
N GLU A 74 -28.21 10.52 -3.42
CA GLU A 74 -28.24 9.19 -2.77
C GLU A 74 -28.64 8.10 -3.77
N LYS A 75 -29.62 8.36 -4.63
CA LYS A 75 -29.99 7.46 -5.73
C LYS A 75 -28.81 7.22 -6.67
N LEU A 76 -28.15 8.30 -7.10
CA LEU A 76 -26.95 8.21 -7.94
C LEU A 76 -25.82 7.41 -7.29
N ARG A 77 -25.61 7.60 -5.98
CA ARG A 77 -24.63 6.83 -5.21
C ARG A 77 -24.95 5.34 -5.29
N GLN A 78 -26.20 4.94 -5.02
CA GLN A 78 -26.60 3.53 -5.09
C GLN A 78 -26.41 2.95 -6.50
N TYR A 79 -26.84 3.64 -7.57
CA TYR A 79 -26.65 3.14 -8.93
C TYR A 79 -25.17 2.93 -9.27
N ARG A 80 -24.31 3.88 -8.86
CA ARG A 80 -22.87 3.80 -9.09
C ARG A 80 -22.25 2.61 -8.35
N TYR A 81 -22.61 2.39 -7.09
CA TYR A 81 -22.10 1.24 -6.34
C TYR A 81 -22.63 -0.09 -6.89
N ALA A 82 -23.92 -0.17 -7.21
CA ALA A 82 -24.52 -1.33 -7.83
C ALA A 82 -23.81 -1.69 -9.14
N MET A 83 -23.54 -0.70 -10.00
CA MET A 83 -22.81 -0.88 -11.27
C MET A 83 -21.41 -1.49 -11.07
N ARG A 84 -20.76 -1.22 -9.94
CA ARG A 84 -19.44 -1.80 -9.59
C ARG A 84 -19.54 -3.21 -9.02
N LEU A 85 -20.63 -3.54 -8.33
CA LEU A 85 -20.81 -4.80 -7.62
C LEU A 85 -21.43 -5.89 -8.48
N VAL A 86 -22.35 -5.55 -9.38
CA VAL A 86 -23.05 -6.50 -10.26
C VAL A 86 -22.07 -7.49 -10.92
N PRO A 87 -20.93 -7.07 -11.53
CA PRO A 87 -20.03 -8.00 -12.19
C PRO A 87 -19.32 -9.02 -11.27
N TYR A 88 -19.38 -8.84 -9.95
CA TYR A 88 -18.79 -9.75 -8.97
C TYR A 88 -19.82 -10.62 -8.26
N ARG A 89 -21.07 -10.16 -8.23
CA ARG A 89 -22.12 -10.71 -7.38
C ARG A 89 -23.20 -11.42 -8.16
N MET A 90 -23.34 -11.14 -9.45
CA MET A 90 -24.26 -11.78 -10.37
C MET A 90 -23.48 -12.50 -11.46
N CYS A 91 -23.95 -13.67 -11.89
CA CYS A 91 -23.51 -14.29 -13.14
C CYS A 91 -24.52 -14.04 -14.27
N LEU A 92 -24.12 -14.35 -15.52
CA LEU A 92 -24.97 -14.18 -16.70
C LEU A 92 -26.35 -14.83 -16.55
N ASP A 93 -26.42 -16.06 -16.02
CA ASP A 93 -27.67 -16.81 -15.85
C ASP A 93 -28.61 -16.16 -14.80
N GLU A 94 -28.07 -15.29 -13.95
CA GLU A 94 -28.80 -14.54 -12.93
C GLU A 94 -29.25 -13.15 -13.44
N GLY A 95 -29.03 -12.84 -14.71
CA GLY A 95 -29.45 -11.59 -15.36
C GLY A 95 -28.48 -10.42 -15.17
N GLU A 96 -27.18 -10.70 -15.01
CA GLU A 96 -26.12 -9.69 -14.88
C GLU A 96 -26.21 -8.63 -15.99
N LEU A 97 -26.40 -9.06 -17.24
CA LEU A 97 -26.50 -8.16 -18.39
C LEU A 97 -27.70 -7.22 -18.27
N GLU A 98 -28.88 -7.75 -17.94
CA GLU A 98 -30.11 -6.99 -17.75
C GLU A 98 -29.98 -6.00 -16.60
N ALA A 99 -29.34 -6.39 -15.50
CA ALA A 99 -29.07 -5.52 -14.35
C ALA A 99 -28.15 -4.36 -14.73
N MET A 100 -27.06 -4.65 -15.46
CA MET A 100 -26.13 -3.62 -15.94
C MET A 100 -26.79 -2.65 -16.94
N GLN A 101 -27.63 -3.15 -17.84
CA GLN A 101 -28.41 -2.35 -18.77
C GLN A 101 -29.35 -1.40 -18.02
N GLN A 102 -30.13 -1.92 -17.07
CA GLN A 102 -31.06 -1.14 -16.28
C GLN A 102 -30.37 -0.02 -15.49
N LEU A 103 -29.20 -0.29 -14.91
CA LEU A 103 -28.42 0.73 -14.20
C LEU A 103 -27.85 1.78 -15.15
N TYR A 104 -27.35 1.35 -16.33
CA TYR A 104 -26.77 2.25 -17.32
C TYR A 104 -27.81 3.20 -17.93
N ASP A 105 -29.01 2.70 -18.24
CA ASP A 105 -30.09 3.51 -18.80
C ASP A 105 -30.53 4.62 -17.84
N ARG A 106 -30.42 4.40 -16.53
CA ARG A 106 -30.71 5.39 -15.48
C ARG A 106 -29.58 6.38 -15.29
N TYR A 107 -28.35 5.89 -15.24
CA TYR A 107 -27.19 6.72 -15.01
C TYR A 107 -25.97 6.22 -15.81
N PRO A 108 -25.81 6.69 -17.07
CA PRO A 108 -24.69 6.28 -17.92
C PRO A 108 -23.32 6.59 -17.30
N GLY A 109 -23.23 7.64 -16.48
CA GLY A 109 -22.01 8.04 -15.77
C GLY A 109 -21.55 7.07 -14.68
N ALA A 110 -22.37 6.08 -14.30
CA ALA A 110 -21.94 4.99 -13.41
C ALA A 110 -20.93 4.04 -14.06
N LEU A 111 -20.94 3.94 -15.40
CA LEU A 111 -20.00 3.12 -16.14
C LEU A 111 -18.66 3.85 -16.24
N ASP A 112 -17.90 3.79 -15.14
CA ASP A 112 -16.57 4.40 -15.05
C ASP A 112 -15.45 3.39 -15.40
N SER A 113 -14.21 3.89 -15.39
CA SER A 113 -13.00 3.12 -15.74
C SER A 113 -12.85 1.81 -14.97
N GLU A 114 -13.25 1.83 -13.70
CA GLU A 114 -13.14 0.71 -12.79
C GLU A 114 -14.14 -0.38 -13.17
N VAL A 115 -15.39 0.00 -13.48
CA VAL A 115 -16.41 -0.93 -13.95
C VAL A 115 -16.00 -1.55 -15.29
N VAL A 116 -15.54 -0.75 -16.25
CA VAL A 116 -15.09 -1.23 -17.56
C VAL A 116 -13.97 -2.26 -17.40
N LEU A 117 -12.94 -1.96 -16.60
CA LEU A 117 -11.85 -2.90 -16.33
C LEU A 117 -12.34 -4.20 -15.69
N ARG A 118 -13.33 -4.13 -14.78
CA ARG A 118 -13.92 -5.31 -14.13
C ARG A 118 -14.66 -6.19 -15.14
N ILE A 119 -15.53 -5.63 -15.98
CA ILE A 119 -16.23 -6.36 -17.04
C ILE A 119 -15.21 -7.05 -17.97
N THR A 120 -14.18 -6.30 -18.39
CA THR A 120 -13.10 -6.78 -19.24
C THR A 120 -12.34 -7.96 -18.62
N LYS A 121 -12.13 -7.95 -17.30
CA LYS A 121 -11.52 -9.07 -16.56
C LYS A 121 -12.38 -10.32 -16.55
N ILE A 122 -13.70 -10.19 -16.44
CA ILE A 122 -14.62 -11.34 -16.40
C ILE A 122 -14.62 -12.04 -17.75
N ALA A 123 -14.62 -11.24 -18.83
CA ALA A 123 -14.56 -11.69 -20.21
C ALA A 123 -15.76 -12.55 -20.64
N GLU A 124 -16.98 -12.06 -20.37
CA GLU A 124 -18.22 -12.69 -20.83
C GLU A 124 -18.78 -12.01 -22.09
N LEU A 125 -19.03 -12.81 -23.13
CA LEU A 125 -19.36 -12.31 -24.46
C LEU A 125 -20.62 -11.40 -24.53
N PRO A 126 -21.75 -11.73 -23.87
CA PRO A 126 -22.95 -10.89 -23.97
C PRO A 126 -22.75 -9.49 -23.41
N ILE A 127 -22.07 -9.38 -22.27
CA ILE A 127 -21.79 -8.11 -21.59
C ILE A 127 -20.77 -7.30 -22.36
N LEU A 128 -19.74 -7.96 -22.90
CA LEU A 128 -18.75 -7.29 -23.75
C LEU A 128 -19.34 -6.74 -25.04
N LYS A 129 -20.29 -7.45 -25.67
CA LYS A 129 -21.02 -6.94 -26.84
C LYS A 129 -21.88 -5.73 -26.49
N TRP A 130 -22.55 -5.77 -25.34
CA TRP A 130 -23.33 -4.64 -24.84
C TRP A 130 -22.43 -3.43 -24.53
N LEU A 131 -21.33 -3.64 -23.81
CA LEU A 131 -20.33 -2.61 -23.51
C LEU A 131 -19.76 -1.99 -24.80
N HIS A 132 -19.50 -2.81 -25.82
CA HIS A 132 -19.10 -2.35 -27.14
C HIS A 132 -20.18 -1.55 -27.87
N LYS A 133 -21.46 -1.82 -27.64
CA LYS A 133 -22.57 -1.04 -28.22
C LYS A 133 -22.68 0.37 -27.61
N CYS A 134 -22.29 0.55 -26.34
CA CYS A 134 -22.30 1.84 -25.64
C CYS A 134 -21.20 2.84 -26.12
N LYS A 135 -20.67 2.64 -27.33
CA LYS A 135 -19.37 3.06 -27.88
C LYS A 135 -19.07 4.57 -28.00
N LEU A 136 -19.99 5.47 -27.68
CA LEU A 136 -19.90 6.87 -28.14
C LEU A 136 -19.06 7.82 -27.27
N LEU A 137 -18.73 7.48 -26.02
CA LEU A 137 -17.94 8.37 -25.14
C LEU A 137 -16.90 7.66 -24.24
N LEU A 138 -17.06 6.37 -23.94
CA LEU A 138 -16.20 5.65 -22.98
C LEU A 138 -14.77 5.42 -23.48
N PHE A 139 -14.57 5.17 -24.78
CA PHE A 139 -13.29 4.67 -25.30
C PHE A 139 -12.24 5.73 -25.60
N LYS A 140 -12.60 7.02 -25.65
CA LYS A 140 -11.60 8.10 -25.77
C LYS A 140 -10.73 8.26 -24.51
N GLN A 141 -11.11 7.61 -23.41
CA GLN A 141 -10.42 7.70 -22.11
C GLN A 141 -9.57 6.45 -21.78
N PHE A 142 -9.68 5.36 -22.55
CA PHE A 142 -9.00 4.09 -22.28
C PHE A 142 -8.15 3.64 -23.46
N PRO A 143 -6.85 3.99 -23.49
CA PRO A 143 -5.92 3.32 -24.38
C PRO A 143 -5.91 1.80 -24.09
N ASP A 144 -5.73 0.98 -25.12
CA ASP A 144 -5.50 -0.47 -25.05
C ASP A 144 -6.68 -1.31 -24.52
N TYR A 145 -7.92 -0.84 -24.70
CA TYR A 145 -9.12 -1.55 -24.24
C TYR A 145 -9.29 -2.94 -24.90
N GLU A 146 -9.15 -3.01 -26.21
CA GLU A 146 -9.23 -4.23 -27.01
C GLU A 146 -8.14 -5.25 -26.63
N ASP A 147 -6.93 -4.77 -26.36
CA ASP A 147 -5.79 -5.59 -25.93
C ASP A 147 -6.03 -6.18 -24.53
N ASN A 148 -6.59 -5.40 -23.61
CA ASN A 148 -6.96 -5.89 -22.29
C ASN A 148 -8.05 -6.98 -22.37
N MET A 149 -9.08 -6.77 -23.20
CA MET A 149 -10.11 -7.80 -23.42
C MET A 149 -9.53 -9.07 -24.01
N PHE A 150 -8.69 -8.92 -25.03
CA PHE A 150 -8.05 -10.06 -25.66
C PHE A 150 -7.14 -10.80 -24.68
N MET A 151 -6.37 -10.08 -23.86
CA MET A 151 -5.52 -10.64 -22.81
C MET A 151 -6.32 -11.52 -21.83
N TYR A 152 -7.35 -10.97 -21.18
CA TYR A 152 -8.11 -11.72 -20.18
C TYR A 152 -8.90 -12.88 -20.80
N ALA A 153 -9.51 -12.68 -21.97
CA ALA A 153 -10.23 -13.73 -22.68
C ALA A 153 -9.30 -14.88 -23.09
N SER A 154 -8.12 -14.55 -23.65
CA SER A 154 -7.14 -15.55 -24.07
C SER A 154 -6.51 -16.29 -22.90
N LEU A 155 -6.21 -15.59 -21.79
CA LEU A 155 -5.66 -16.22 -20.58
C LEU A 155 -6.66 -17.20 -19.94
N LYS A 156 -7.96 -16.88 -19.97
CA LYS A 156 -9.04 -17.72 -19.44
C LYS A 156 -9.56 -18.79 -20.40
N GLY A 157 -9.17 -18.75 -21.67
CA GLY A 157 -9.63 -19.71 -22.69
C GLY A 157 -11.08 -19.46 -23.16
N LYS A 158 -11.52 -18.19 -23.18
CA LYS A 158 -12.84 -17.78 -23.66
C LYS A 158 -12.85 -17.70 -25.19
N ASP A 159 -12.94 -18.87 -25.83
CA ASP A 159 -12.84 -19.04 -27.29
C ASP A 159 -13.81 -18.16 -28.09
N ASP A 160 -15.03 -18.01 -27.60
CA ASP A 160 -16.11 -17.23 -28.23
C ASP A 160 -15.80 -15.73 -28.24
N VAL A 161 -15.28 -15.20 -27.12
CA VAL A 161 -14.84 -13.80 -26.99
C VAL A 161 -13.64 -13.52 -27.87
N VAL A 162 -12.63 -14.39 -27.87
CA VAL A 162 -11.43 -14.22 -28.69
C VAL A 162 -11.78 -14.22 -30.18
N ARG A 163 -12.62 -15.16 -30.64
CA ARG A 163 -13.07 -15.19 -32.03
C ARG A 163 -13.88 -13.95 -32.42
N TRP A 164 -14.72 -13.45 -31.52
CA TRP A 164 -15.48 -12.23 -31.74
C TRP A 164 -14.57 -11.00 -31.86
N LEU A 165 -13.55 -10.87 -31.00
CA LEU A 165 -12.56 -9.79 -31.05
C LEU A 165 -11.73 -9.81 -32.33
N VAL A 166 -11.21 -10.97 -32.72
CA VAL A 166 -10.42 -11.12 -33.97
C VAL A 166 -11.24 -10.75 -35.20
N LYS A 167 -12.53 -11.12 -35.24
CA LYS A 167 -13.43 -10.73 -36.33
C LYS A 167 -13.70 -9.23 -36.35
N LEU A 168 -13.75 -8.60 -35.17
CA LEU A 168 -14.07 -7.19 -35.00
C LEU A 168 -12.89 -6.27 -35.36
N PHE A 169 -11.67 -6.76 -35.16
CA PHE A 169 -10.43 -6.04 -35.45
C PHE A 169 -9.48 -6.93 -36.29
N PRO A 170 -9.74 -7.05 -37.61
CA PRO A 170 -8.97 -7.95 -38.47
C PRO A 170 -7.53 -7.50 -38.73
N ASP A 171 -7.25 -6.20 -38.62
CA ASP A 171 -5.93 -5.62 -38.90
C ASP A 171 -5.00 -5.58 -37.67
N THR A 172 -5.51 -5.95 -36.48
CA THR A 172 -4.75 -5.94 -35.22
C THR A 172 -3.81 -7.16 -35.13
N VAL A 173 -2.56 -6.92 -34.72
CA VAL A 173 -1.59 -7.98 -34.43
C VAL A 173 -1.83 -8.50 -33.02
N TRP A 174 -2.25 -9.75 -32.89
CA TRP A 174 -2.63 -10.33 -31.60
C TRP A 174 -1.50 -11.15 -30.97
N SER A 175 -1.27 -10.96 -29.66
CA SER A 175 -0.23 -11.71 -28.94
C SER A 175 -0.67 -13.15 -28.64
N LEU A 176 0.14 -14.13 -29.04
CA LEU A 176 -0.04 -15.54 -28.71
C LEU A 176 0.27 -15.84 -27.23
N ARG A 177 0.91 -14.89 -26.54
CA ARG A 177 1.40 -15.03 -25.17
C ARG A 177 0.33 -15.49 -24.20
N TYR A 178 -0.84 -14.86 -24.23
CA TYR A 178 -1.85 -15.04 -23.20
C TYR A 178 -2.54 -16.40 -23.29
N ALA A 179 -2.87 -16.86 -24.50
CA ALA A 179 -3.40 -18.20 -24.71
C ALA A 179 -2.36 -19.28 -24.34
N ALA A 180 -1.07 -19.02 -24.60
CA ALA A 180 0.01 -19.91 -24.22
C ALA A 180 0.22 -19.97 -22.69
N GLN A 181 0.14 -18.83 -22.00
CA GLN A 181 0.22 -18.72 -20.54
C GLN A 181 -0.90 -19.46 -19.84
N GLY A 182 -2.12 -19.47 -20.40
CA GLY A 182 -3.26 -20.22 -19.86
C GLY A 182 -3.33 -21.68 -20.31
N GLY A 183 -2.42 -22.12 -21.18
CA GLY A 183 -2.36 -23.51 -21.65
C GLY A 183 -3.43 -23.90 -22.67
N HIS A 184 -4.09 -22.94 -23.30
CA HIS A 184 -5.24 -23.16 -24.19
C HIS A 184 -4.81 -23.59 -25.59
N LEU A 185 -4.29 -24.81 -25.74
CA LEU A 185 -3.73 -25.34 -26.99
C LEU A 185 -4.68 -25.25 -28.19
N LYS A 186 -5.98 -25.53 -27.99
CA LYS A 186 -6.98 -25.46 -29.07
C LYS A 186 -7.16 -24.05 -29.59
N LEU A 187 -7.29 -23.09 -28.67
CA LEU A 187 -7.38 -21.67 -28.99
C LEU A 187 -6.10 -21.17 -29.68
N LEU A 188 -4.95 -21.56 -29.16
CA LEU A 188 -3.65 -21.19 -29.71
C LEU A 188 -3.46 -21.69 -31.15
N LYS A 189 -3.82 -22.96 -31.43
CA LYS A 189 -3.83 -23.52 -32.80
C LYS A 189 -4.74 -22.74 -33.74
N TRP A 190 -5.87 -22.24 -33.22
CA TRP A 190 -6.80 -21.43 -34.00
C TRP A 190 -6.22 -20.04 -34.29
N LEU A 191 -5.66 -19.35 -33.28
CA LEU A 191 -5.02 -18.05 -33.41
C LEU A 191 -3.91 -18.07 -34.47
N THR A 192 -3.01 -19.06 -34.42
CA THR A 192 -1.90 -19.15 -35.39
C THR A 192 -2.31 -19.23 -36.85
N LYS A 193 -3.56 -19.62 -37.13
CA LYS A 193 -4.12 -19.75 -38.50
C LYS A 193 -4.98 -18.56 -38.93
N HIS A 194 -5.50 -17.77 -37.98
CA HIS A 194 -6.54 -16.77 -38.24
C HIS A 194 -6.17 -15.35 -37.79
N THR A 195 -4.98 -15.14 -37.22
CA THR A 195 -4.50 -13.81 -36.82
C THR A 195 -3.12 -13.52 -37.40
N SER A 196 -2.82 -12.24 -37.60
CA SER A 196 -1.44 -11.78 -37.73
C SER A 196 -0.77 -11.78 -36.34
N TRP A 197 0.47 -12.25 -36.28
CA TRP A 197 1.28 -12.29 -35.07
C TRP A 197 2.75 -12.07 -35.45
N ASP A 198 3.53 -11.49 -34.55
CA ASP A 198 4.96 -11.20 -34.75
C ASP A 198 5.85 -12.29 -34.12
N GLU A 199 7.09 -12.42 -34.61
CA GLU A 199 8.03 -13.43 -34.10
C GLU A 199 8.38 -13.22 -32.60
N ASN A 200 8.35 -11.96 -32.12
CA ASN A 200 8.55 -11.68 -30.69
C ASN A 200 7.37 -12.17 -29.83
N SER A 201 6.15 -12.15 -30.34
CA SER A 201 4.97 -12.78 -29.72
C SER A 201 5.10 -14.30 -29.64
N LEU A 202 5.59 -14.96 -30.69
CA LEU A 202 5.86 -16.40 -30.67
C LEU A 202 6.92 -16.76 -29.61
N ARG A 203 7.99 -15.95 -29.50
CA ARG A 203 9.01 -16.12 -28.47
C ARG A 203 8.40 -15.97 -27.07
N SER A 204 7.65 -14.91 -26.83
CA SER A 204 7.02 -14.62 -25.53
C SER A 204 6.00 -15.69 -25.14
N ALA A 205 5.26 -16.22 -26.12
CA ALA A 205 4.31 -17.31 -25.94
C ALA A 205 4.97 -18.60 -25.49
N LEU A 206 6.10 -18.96 -26.10
CA LEU A 206 6.83 -20.16 -25.68
C LEU A 206 7.33 -20.06 -24.24
N HIS A 207 7.91 -18.91 -23.85
CA HIS A 207 8.33 -18.69 -22.46
C HIS A 207 7.15 -18.80 -21.50
N SER A 208 6.03 -18.16 -21.82
CA SER A 208 4.84 -18.17 -20.97
C SER A 208 4.22 -19.57 -20.84
N ALA A 209 4.26 -20.39 -21.90
CA ALA A 209 3.84 -21.79 -21.84
C ALA A 209 4.75 -22.64 -20.94
N ILE A 210 6.07 -22.40 -20.97
CA ILE A 210 7.04 -23.08 -20.11
C ILE A 210 6.84 -22.69 -18.64
N GLU A 211 6.73 -21.40 -18.34
CA GLU A 211 6.50 -20.90 -16.99
C GLU A 211 5.14 -21.37 -16.42
N GLY A 212 4.11 -21.40 -17.26
CA GLY A 212 2.76 -21.89 -16.94
C GLY A 212 2.63 -23.42 -16.83
N ASN A 213 3.72 -24.16 -17.03
CA ASN A 213 3.74 -25.62 -17.00
C ASN A 213 2.82 -26.29 -18.05
N HIS A 214 2.83 -25.79 -19.28
CA HIS A 214 1.98 -26.28 -20.38
C HIS A 214 2.81 -26.96 -21.48
N LEU A 215 3.29 -28.18 -21.21
CA LEU A 215 4.21 -28.93 -22.08
C LEU A 215 3.72 -29.06 -23.53
N GLU A 216 2.47 -29.48 -23.75
CA GLU A 216 1.94 -29.68 -25.10
C GLU A 216 1.79 -28.36 -25.89
N THR A 217 1.50 -27.28 -25.18
CA THR A 217 1.48 -25.92 -25.72
C THR A 217 2.88 -25.46 -26.10
N ALA A 218 3.87 -25.72 -25.25
CA ALA A 218 5.28 -25.43 -25.52
C ALA A 218 5.82 -26.24 -26.72
N LYS A 219 5.53 -27.54 -26.80
CA LYS A 219 5.88 -28.41 -27.95
C LYS A 219 5.28 -27.88 -29.25
N PHE A 220 3.99 -27.53 -29.24
CA PHE A 220 3.32 -26.97 -30.40
C PHE A 220 3.98 -25.67 -30.87
N LEU A 221 4.23 -24.73 -29.95
CA LEU A 221 4.89 -23.45 -30.24
C LEU A 221 6.34 -23.63 -30.73
N ASN A 222 7.05 -24.64 -30.23
CA ASN A 222 8.39 -24.96 -30.69
C ASN A 222 8.41 -25.49 -32.12
N ASN A 223 7.45 -26.35 -32.48
CA ASN A 223 7.32 -26.90 -33.84
C ASN A 223 6.93 -25.85 -34.90
N LEU A 224 6.39 -24.70 -34.49
CA LEU A 224 6.11 -23.58 -35.40
C LEU A 224 7.37 -22.80 -35.81
N LYS A 225 8.52 -23.02 -35.16
CA LYS A 225 9.77 -22.30 -35.43
C LYS A 225 10.62 -22.98 -36.50
N SER A 226 11.22 -22.17 -37.38
CA SER A 226 12.18 -22.60 -38.42
C SER A 226 13.66 -22.28 -38.10
N ALA A 227 13.99 -21.49 -37.07
CA ALA A 227 15.37 -21.26 -36.67
C ALA A 227 15.52 -20.80 -35.20
N LYS A 228 16.68 -21.16 -34.64
CA LYS A 228 17.22 -20.96 -33.29
C LYS A 228 16.61 -19.83 -32.46
N ILE A 229 16.15 -20.20 -31.26
CA ILE A 229 15.88 -19.24 -30.18
C ILE A 229 17.25 -18.82 -29.66
N GLU A 230 17.61 -17.55 -29.84
CA GLU A 230 18.83 -17.01 -29.26
C GLU A 230 18.78 -17.10 -27.73
N ASN A 231 19.88 -17.56 -27.14
CA ASN A 231 20.11 -17.66 -25.70
C ASN A 231 19.72 -16.35 -24.98
N GLN A 232 18.75 -16.43 -24.06
CA GLN A 232 18.20 -15.31 -23.27
C GLN A 232 17.72 -15.83 -21.88
N PRO A 233 17.55 -14.95 -20.86
CA PRO A 233 17.85 -15.27 -19.47
C PRO A 233 16.84 -16.18 -18.74
N SER A 234 17.35 -16.81 -17.68
CA SER A 234 16.68 -17.59 -16.62
C SER A 234 15.23 -18.01 -16.89
N LEU A 235 15.04 -19.14 -17.58
CA LEU A 235 13.76 -19.84 -17.60
C LEU A 235 13.43 -20.34 -16.19
N LYS A 236 12.30 -19.90 -15.63
CA LYS A 236 11.74 -20.51 -14.42
C LYS A 236 11.10 -21.85 -14.78
N LEU A 237 11.85 -22.92 -14.56
CA LEU A 237 11.40 -24.26 -14.85
C LEU A 237 10.66 -24.81 -13.64
N ASN A 238 9.38 -25.12 -13.85
CA ASN A 238 8.51 -25.54 -12.76
C ASN A 238 8.25 -27.04 -12.68
N SER A 239 8.57 -27.78 -13.74
CA SER A 239 8.30 -29.21 -13.88
C SER A 239 9.52 -29.95 -14.43
N LEU A 240 9.73 -31.17 -13.93
CA LEU A 240 10.75 -32.08 -14.43
C LEU A 240 10.51 -32.43 -15.90
N GLU A 241 9.25 -32.64 -16.31
CA GLU A 241 8.91 -33.02 -17.68
C GLU A 241 9.29 -31.93 -18.69
N ILE A 242 9.03 -30.66 -18.35
CA ILE A 242 9.41 -29.53 -19.19
C ILE A 242 10.92 -29.33 -19.19
N MET A 243 11.58 -29.51 -18.04
CA MET A 243 13.04 -29.45 -17.96
C MET A 243 13.71 -30.51 -18.86
N GLN A 244 13.23 -31.76 -18.80
CA GLN A 244 13.68 -32.86 -19.66
C GLN A 244 13.41 -32.55 -21.14
N TRP A 245 12.21 -32.07 -21.47
CA TRP A 245 11.90 -31.69 -22.85
C TRP A 245 12.79 -30.55 -23.36
N VAL A 246 12.99 -29.49 -22.56
CA VAL A 246 13.89 -28.37 -22.92
C VAL A 246 15.31 -28.88 -23.15
N HIS A 247 15.81 -29.76 -22.28
CA HIS A 247 17.11 -30.41 -22.43
C HIS A 247 17.21 -31.19 -23.76
N ASP A 248 16.22 -32.03 -24.05
CA ASP A 248 16.24 -32.91 -25.22
C ASP A 248 16.18 -32.14 -26.54
N THR A 249 15.53 -30.97 -26.55
CA THR A 249 15.51 -30.09 -27.73
C THR A 249 16.86 -29.47 -28.06
N LYS A 250 17.81 -29.44 -27.11
CA LYS A 250 19.13 -28.77 -27.24
C LYS A 250 19.05 -27.32 -27.73
N CYS A 251 17.88 -26.68 -27.57
CA CYS A 251 17.64 -25.32 -28.03
C CYS A 251 17.94 -24.27 -26.94
N TRP A 252 18.25 -24.73 -25.72
CA TRP A 252 18.43 -23.87 -24.55
C TRP A 252 19.55 -24.42 -23.69
N ASP A 253 20.50 -23.55 -23.33
CA ASP A 253 21.52 -23.88 -22.35
C ASP A 253 21.02 -23.57 -20.94
N PHE A 254 21.13 -24.53 -20.02
CA PHE A 254 20.89 -24.26 -18.62
C PHE A 254 22.07 -23.48 -18.02
N THR A 255 21.77 -22.64 -17.05
CA THR A 255 22.79 -22.04 -16.17
C THR A 255 22.69 -22.65 -14.78
N ASN A 256 23.73 -22.52 -13.98
CA ASN A 256 23.73 -23.00 -12.59
C ASN A 256 22.63 -22.36 -11.71
N THR A 257 21.98 -21.27 -12.14
CA THR A 257 20.82 -20.69 -11.45
C THR A 257 19.70 -21.71 -11.20
N VAL A 258 19.52 -22.68 -12.11
CA VAL A 258 18.46 -23.69 -12.02
C VAL A 258 18.63 -24.64 -10.82
N VAL A 259 19.87 -24.93 -10.39
CA VAL A 259 20.09 -25.77 -9.19
C VAL A 259 19.74 -25.00 -7.92
N PHE A 260 19.97 -23.67 -7.89
CA PHE A 260 19.57 -22.84 -6.76
C PHE A 260 18.06 -22.66 -6.68
N ASP A 261 17.38 -22.48 -7.83
CA ASP A 261 15.92 -22.34 -7.87
C ASP A 261 15.21 -23.64 -7.46
N THR A 262 15.72 -24.79 -7.91
CA THR A 262 15.21 -26.10 -7.48
C THR A 262 15.47 -26.37 -5.99
N ALA A 263 16.67 -26.04 -5.49
CA ALA A 263 17.00 -26.13 -4.07
C ALA A 263 16.15 -25.20 -3.19
N ARG A 264 15.82 -24.00 -3.67
CA ARG A 264 14.97 -23.02 -2.96
C ARG A 264 13.51 -23.46 -2.90
N THR A 265 12.99 -24.00 -3.99
CA THR A 265 11.57 -24.38 -4.12
C THR A 265 11.25 -25.80 -3.66
N GLY A 266 12.25 -26.56 -3.17
CA GLY A 266 12.03 -27.90 -2.64
C GLY A 266 11.78 -28.98 -3.70
N LYS A 267 12.20 -28.77 -4.95
CA LYS A 267 11.93 -29.71 -6.06
C LYS A 267 12.98 -30.80 -6.16
N LEU A 268 12.91 -31.78 -5.26
CA LEU A 268 13.91 -32.86 -5.14
C LEU A 268 14.14 -33.63 -6.45
N GLU A 269 13.07 -34.07 -7.13
CA GLU A 269 13.21 -34.86 -8.37
C GLU A 269 13.94 -34.10 -9.49
N MET A 270 13.65 -32.79 -9.61
CA MET A 270 14.34 -31.92 -10.57
C MET A 270 15.82 -31.76 -10.20
N LEU A 271 16.10 -31.59 -8.91
CA LEU A 271 17.48 -31.46 -8.42
C LEU A 271 18.27 -32.78 -8.60
N GLN A 272 17.66 -33.94 -8.38
CA GLN A 272 18.24 -35.25 -8.65
C GLN A 272 18.57 -35.42 -10.14
N TRP A 273 17.65 -35.03 -11.02
CA TRP A 273 17.89 -35.07 -12.45
C TRP A 273 19.03 -34.12 -12.87
N LEU A 274 19.08 -32.91 -12.31
CA LEU A 274 20.18 -31.95 -12.52
C LEU A 274 21.51 -32.49 -11.99
N HIS A 275 21.52 -33.22 -10.87
CA HIS A 275 22.73 -33.83 -10.32
C HIS A 275 23.37 -34.82 -11.29
N VAL A 276 22.56 -35.64 -11.96
CA VAL A 276 23.02 -36.62 -12.95
C VAL A 276 23.50 -35.96 -14.25
N ASN A 277 22.77 -34.96 -14.75
CA ASN A 277 23.05 -34.38 -16.08
C ASN A 277 24.01 -33.18 -16.05
N PHE A 278 24.04 -32.43 -14.94
CA PHE A 278 24.81 -31.19 -14.78
C PHE A 278 25.58 -31.16 -13.45
N PRO A 279 26.48 -32.12 -13.19
CA PRO A 279 27.17 -32.22 -11.90
C PRO A 279 28.05 -31.00 -11.57
N THR A 280 28.49 -30.24 -12.59
CA THR A 280 29.31 -29.02 -12.45
C THR A 280 28.53 -27.78 -12.01
N PHE A 281 27.20 -27.82 -12.00
CA PHE A 281 26.38 -26.69 -11.55
C PHE A 281 26.29 -26.59 -10.03
N PHE A 282 26.65 -27.65 -9.32
CA PHE A 282 26.56 -27.73 -7.88
C PHE A 282 27.78 -27.12 -7.21
N SER A 283 27.55 -26.59 -6.01
CA SER A 283 28.56 -26.07 -5.08
C SER A 283 27.97 -26.12 -3.68
N GLU A 284 28.78 -25.84 -2.66
CA GLU A 284 28.35 -25.69 -1.26
C GLU A 284 27.13 -24.76 -1.08
N ASN A 285 26.98 -23.75 -1.94
CA ASN A 285 25.88 -22.79 -1.89
C ASN A 285 24.50 -23.39 -2.23
N VAL A 286 24.46 -24.53 -2.90
CA VAL A 286 23.19 -25.22 -3.19
C VAL A 286 22.63 -25.79 -1.88
N LEU A 287 23.50 -26.33 -1.02
CA LEU A 287 23.11 -26.79 0.32
C LEU A 287 22.72 -25.60 1.20
N HIS A 288 23.49 -24.49 1.17
CA HIS A 288 23.10 -23.26 1.87
C HIS A 288 21.69 -22.80 1.49
N THR A 289 21.38 -22.75 0.19
CA THR A 289 20.05 -22.36 -0.32
C THR A 289 18.96 -23.34 0.15
N ALA A 290 19.21 -24.65 0.12
CA ALA A 290 18.26 -25.65 0.60
C ALA A 290 17.99 -25.48 2.11
N ALA A 291 19.05 -25.26 2.89
CA ALA A 291 18.95 -25.07 4.34
C ALA A 291 18.23 -23.77 4.72
N GLU A 292 18.53 -22.67 4.02
CA GLU A 292 17.86 -21.37 4.16
C GLU A 292 16.35 -21.46 3.96
N ASN A 293 15.88 -22.37 3.11
CA ASN A 293 14.46 -22.53 2.76
C ASN A 293 13.81 -23.76 3.42
N GLY A 294 14.49 -24.44 4.34
CA GLY A 294 13.92 -25.54 5.12
C GLY A 294 13.74 -26.84 4.34
N ASN A 295 14.36 -26.99 3.17
CA ASN A 295 14.18 -28.15 2.30
C ASN A 295 15.08 -29.32 2.76
N LEU A 296 14.71 -29.94 3.88
CA LEU A 296 15.49 -31.01 4.52
C LEU A 296 15.80 -32.18 3.59
N GLU A 297 14.83 -32.63 2.77
CA GLU A 297 15.04 -33.72 1.82
C GLU A 297 16.17 -33.43 0.82
N ILE A 298 16.29 -32.17 0.38
CA ILE A 298 17.37 -31.74 -0.51
C ILE A 298 18.69 -31.67 0.25
N VAL A 299 18.69 -31.21 1.51
CA VAL A 299 19.89 -31.21 2.36
C VAL A 299 20.42 -32.63 2.54
N GLU A 300 19.55 -33.60 2.86
CA GLU A 300 19.88 -35.02 2.98
C GLU A 300 20.41 -35.60 1.67
N PHE A 301 19.73 -35.31 0.56
CA PHE A 301 20.17 -35.75 -0.76
C PHE A 301 21.57 -35.23 -1.11
N LEU A 302 21.80 -33.92 -0.94
CA LEU A 302 23.08 -33.29 -1.25
C LEU A 302 24.21 -33.85 -0.38
N HIS A 303 23.94 -34.07 0.91
CA HIS A 303 24.93 -34.68 1.82
C HIS A 303 25.30 -36.10 1.43
N ASN A 304 24.32 -36.94 1.09
CA ASN A 304 24.56 -38.35 0.79
C ASN A 304 25.20 -38.57 -0.58
N ASN A 305 25.04 -37.63 -1.53
CA ASN A 305 25.41 -37.83 -2.92
C ASN A 305 26.51 -36.88 -3.41
N ARG A 306 26.94 -35.89 -2.61
CA ARG A 306 27.92 -34.88 -3.04
C ARG A 306 29.01 -34.63 -2.00
N GLN A 307 30.18 -34.23 -2.49
CA GLN A 307 31.35 -33.91 -1.68
C GLN A 307 31.59 -32.40 -1.51
N ASP A 308 30.76 -31.56 -2.15
CA ASP A 308 30.88 -30.10 -2.09
C ASP A 308 30.75 -29.55 -0.65
N GLY A 309 30.05 -30.29 0.23
CA GLY A 309 29.88 -29.92 1.63
C GLY A 309 29.05 -28.66 1.82
N CYS A 310 29.31 -27.97 2.93
CA CYS A 310 28.70 -26.69 3.29
C CYS A 310 29.60 -25.96 4.29
N THR A 311 29.25 -24.72 4.62
CA THR A 311 29.91 -23.91 5.64
C THR A 311 28.95 -23.64 6.81
N THR A 312 29.38 -22.87 7.81
CA THR A 312 28.52 -22.42 8.92
C THR A 312 27.24 -21.70 8.44
N LYS A 313 27.28 -21.11 7.24
CA LYS A 313 26.12 -20.46 6.61
C LYS A 313 24.90 -21.37 6.48
N ALA A 314 25.07 -22.68 6.32
CA ALA A 314 23.93 -23.60 6.24
C ALA A 314 23.07 -23.53 7.51
N MET A 315 23.71 -23.63 8.67
CA MET A 315 23.02 -23.62 9.96
C MET A 315 22.59 -22.20 10.36
N ASP A 316 23.41 -21.19 10.08
CA ASP A 316 23.07 -19.79 10.34
C ASP A 316 21.82 -19.36 9.55
N LEU A 317 21.74 -19.69 8.26
CA LEU A 317 20.58 -19.36 7.41
C LEU A 317 19.34 -20.19 7.73
N ALA A 318 19.51 -21.46 8.12
CA ALA A 318 18.39 -22.27 8.61
C ALA A 318 17.83 -21.70 9.93
N ALA A 319 18.70 -21.23 10.82
CA ALA A 319 18.31 -20.63 12.09
C ALA A 319 17.65 -19.25 11.91
N LEU A 320 18.19 -18.42 11.01
CA LEU A 320 17.62 -17.14 10.58
C LEU A 320 16.15 -17.27 10.17
N ASN A 321 15.80 -18.36 9.45
CA ASN A 321 14.46 -18.62 8.92
C ASN A 321 13.62 -19.60 9.76
N GLY A 322 14.11 -20.03 10.92
CA GLY A 322 13.32 -20.84 11.86
C GLY A 322 13.19 -22.32 11.50
N HIS A 323 14.07 -22.85 10.66
CA HIS A 323 14.02 -24.25 10.22
C HIS A 323 14.70 -25.19 11.22
N LEU A 324 14.06 -25.41 12.37
CA LEU A 324 14.60 -26.22 13.46
C LEU A 324 15.01 -27.64 13.03
N GLU A 325 14.23 -28.31 12.19
CA GLU A 325 14.53 -29.66 11.70
C GLU A 325 15.84 -29.69 10.91
N VAL A 326 16.07 -28.69 10.05
CA VAL A 326 17.33 -28.54 9.31
C VAL A 326 18.49 -28.25 10.26
N VAL A 327 18.30 -27.38 11.26
CA VAL A 327 19.33 -27.08 12.27
C VAL A 327 19.74 -28.34 13.04
N GLN A 328 18.76 -29.12 13.52
CA GLN A 328 18.98 -30.38 14.22
C GLN A 328 19.72 -31.41 13.36
N TRP A 329 19.30 -31.51 12.10
CA TRP A 329 19.90 -32.43 11.15
C TRP A 329 21.35 -32.03 10.83
N LEU A 330 21.60 -30.74 10.54
CA LEU A 330 22.94 -30.22 10.27
C LEU A 330 23.86 -30.43 11.47
N HIS A 331 23.38 -30.20 12.68
CA HIS A 331 24.18 -30.46 13.88
C HIS A 331 24.57 -31.93 14.05
N SER A 332 23.65 -32.84 13.74
CA SER A 332 23.86 -34.28 13.97
C SER A 332 24.75 -34.93 12.91
N ASN A 333 24.78 -34.38 11.69
CA ASN A 333 25.43 -35.00 10.53
C ASN A 333 26.62 -34.19 9.97
N ARG A 334 26.86 -32.97 10.45
CA ARG A 334 27.89 -32.06 9.93
C ARG A 334 28.72 -31.46 11.05
N THR A 335 29.99 -31.16 10.75
CA THR A 335 30.98 -30.71 11.76
C THR A 335 31.28 -29.22 11.69
N GLU A 336 30.82 -28.52 10.65
CA GLU A 336 31.09 -27.10 10.42
C GLU A 336 30.44 -26.20 11.49
N GLY A 337 29.32 -26.63 12.06
CA GLY A 337 28.65 -25.89 13.13
C GLY A 337 27.91 -24.65 12.65
N CYS A 338 27.80 -23.66 13.53
CA CYS A 338 27.20 -22.36 13.26
C CYS A 338 28.12 -21.25 13.77
N THR A 339 27.72 -20.00 13.54
CA THR A 339 28.30 -18.85 14.23
C THR A 339 27.34 -18.30 15.27
N THR A 340 27.71 -17.21 15.93
CA THR A 340 26.79 -16.47 16.81
C THR A 340 25.57 -15.93 16.07
N ASP A 341 25.66 -15.76 14.75
CA ASP A 341 24.57 -15.26 13.91
C ASP A 341 23.35 -16.20 13.98
N ALA A 342 23.54 -17.52 14.13
CA ALA A 342 22.42 -18.45 14.27
C ALA A 342 21.48 -18.09 15.43
N MET A 343 22.03 -17.81 16.62
CA MET A 343 21.20 -17.41 17.77
C MET A 343 20.75 -15.95 17.69
N ASP A 344 21.62 -15.05 17.21
CA ASP A 344 21.29 -13.62 17.10
C ASP A 344 20.15 -13.36 16.10
N GLU A 345 20.16 -14.06 14.96
CA GLU A 345 19.15 -13.95 13.91
C GLU A 345 17.87 -14.72 14.26
N ALA A 346 17.97 -15.90 14.90
CA ALA A 346 16.81 -16.58 15.47
C ALA A 346 16.10 -15.69 16.51
N ALA A 347 16.85 -14.94 17.34
CA ALA A 347 16.29 -13.96 18.26
C ALA A 347 15.58 -12.81 17.52
N ARG A 348 16.21 -12.27 16.48
CA ARG A 348 15.68 -11.16 15.66
C ARG A 348 14.38 -11.53 14.94
N ASN A 349 14.17 -12.79 14.60
CA ASN A 349 12.96 -13.27 13.89
C ASN A 349 11.95 -14.02 14.77
N ASP A 350 12.15 -14.07 16.09
CA ASP A 350 11.30 -14.76 17.08
C ASP A 350 11.22 -16.29 16.93
N HIS A 351 12.27 -16.92 16.39
CA HIS A 351 12.41 -18.37 16.31
C HIS A 351 12.89 -18.94 17.66
N LEU A 352 12.04 -18.85 18.69
CA LEU A 352 12.35 -19.21 20.08
C LEU A 352 12.74 -20.69 20.24
N ASP A 353 12.13 -21.58 19.46
CA ASP A 353 12.42 -23.01 19.43
C ASP A 353 13.84 -23.31 18.93
N VAL A 354 14.23 -22.71 17.81
CA VAL A 354 15.60 -22.74 17.29
C VAL A 354 16.57 -22.17 18.31
N LEU A 355 16.26 -21.01 18.88
CA LEU A 355 17.12 -20.31 19.82
C LEU A 355 17.35 -21.12 21.11
N LYS A 356 16.29 -21.71 21.68
CA LYS A 356 16.38 -22.64 22.82
C LYS A 356 17.21 -23.86 22.50
N TRP A 357 16.99 -24.43 21.33
CA TRP A 357 17.67 -25.65 20.91
C TRP A 357 19.16 -25.39 20.68
N LEU A 358 19.52 -24.30 20.00
CA LEU A 358 20.90 -23.87 19.80
C LEU A 358 21.59 -23.63 21.15
N HIS A 359 20.96 -22.90 22.08
CA HIS A 359 21.54 -22.68 23.40
C HIS A 359 21.84 -23.98 24.17
N ALA A 360 20.97 -24.98 24.05
CA ALA A 360 21.13 -26.24 24.76
C ALA A 360 22.18 -27.18 24.13
N ASN A 361 22.46 -27.05 22.82
CA ASN A 361 23.26 -28.03 22.06
C ASN A 361 24.52 -27.44 21.39
N ARG A 362 24.70 -26.11 21.40
CA ARG A 362 25.83 -25.41 20.78
C ARG A 362 26.54 -24.51 21.79
N SER A 363 27.85 -24.34 21.60
CA SER A 363 28.72 -23.57 22.52
C SER A 363 29.00 -22.15 22.04
N GLU A 364 28.64 -21.83 20.79
CA GLU A 364 28.87 -20.53 20.16
C GLU A 364 28.13 -19.40 20.90
N GLY A 365 26.92 -19.69 21.38
CA GLY A 365 26.09 -18.73 22.12
C GLY A 365 25.56 -17.59 21.24
N CYS A 366 25.03 -16.57 21.90
CA CYS A 366 24.56 -15.33 21.27
C CYS A 366 25.39 -14.13 21.70
N THR A 367 25.42 -13.09 20.88
CA THR A 367 26.02 -11.80 21.26
C THR A 367 24.97 -10.87 21.87
N PRO A 368 25.36 -9.68 22.40
CA PRO A 368 24.39 -8.65 22.79
C PRO A 368 23.45 -8.20 21.66
N GLN A 369 23.77 -8.51 20.40
CA GLN A 369 22.91 -8.22 19.25
C GLN A 369 21.62 -9.05 19.27
N ALA A 370 21.62 -10.30 19.73
CA ALA A 370 20.38 -11.10 19.88
C ALA A 370 19.30 -10.32 20.64
N MET A 371 19.67 -9.80 21.81
CA MET A 371 18.76 -9.05 22.66
C MET A 371 18.39 -7.69 22.04
N THR A 372 19.35 -6.99 21.45
CA THR A 372 19.13 -5.65 20.87
C THR A 372 18.22 -5.72 19.64
N ASN A 373 18.46 -6.68 18.75
CA ASN A 373 17.70 -6.90 17.53
C ASN A 373 16.30 -7.45 17.85
N ALA A 374 16.18 -8.42 18.77
CA ALA A 374 14.89 -8.94 19.22
C ALA A 374 14.02 -7.82 19.84
N LYS A 375 14.61 -6.89 20.59
CA LYS A 375 13.91 -5.71 21.12
C LYS A 375 13.44 -4.78 20.00
N LYS A 376 14.32 -4.44 19.06
CA LYS A 376 14.02 -3.53 17.94
C LYS A 376 12.85 -4.06 17.10
N GLU A 377 12.86 -5.35 16.81
CA GLU A 377 11.83 -6.01 15.99
C GLU A 377 10.59 -6.45 16.81
N GLY A 378 10.58 -6.21 18.13
CA GLY A 378 9.44 -6.54 19.01
C GLY A 378 9.22 -8.04 19.24
N ARG A 379 10.26 -8.87 19.15
CA ARG A 379 10.22 -10.34 19.29
C ARG A 379 10.10 -10.77 20.75
N MET A 380 8.87 -10.85 21.22
CA MET A 380 8.54 -11.09 22.62
C MET A 380 9.11 -12.42 23.14
N SER A 381 8.93 -13.50 22.41
CA SER A 381 9.26 -14.85 22.88
C SER A 381 10.76 -14.96 23.17
N CYS A 382 11.58 -14.48 22.23
CA CYS A 382 13.04 -14.46 22.37
C CYS A 382 13.52 -13.44 23.41
N VAL A 383 12.96 -12.23 23.48
CA VAL A 383 13.37 -11.24 24.51
C VAL A 383 13.15 -11.76 25.92
N ARG A 384 11.99 -12.36 26.21
CA ARG A 384 11.71 -12.93 27.53
C ARG A 384 12.70 -14.04 27.87
N TRP A 385 12.90 -14.97 26.95
CA TRP A 385 13.76 -16.11 27.19
C TRP A 385 15.23 -15.70 27.37
N LEU A 386 15.74 -14.76 26.56
CA LEU A 386 17.10 -14.23 26.70
C LEU A 386 17.32 -13.55 28.06
N HIS A 387 16.32 -12.81 28.56
CA HIS A 387 16.40 -12.19 29.90
C HIS A 387 16.38 -13.22 31.03
N GLU A 388 15.59 -14.28 30.89
CA GLU A 388 15.47 -15.32 31.92
C GLU A 388 16.73 -16.20 32.01
N ASN A 389 17.46 -16.41 30.89
CA ASN A 389 18.56 -17.38 30.84
C ASN A 389 19.97 -16.77 30.96
N PHE A 390 20.15 -15.49 30.58
CA PHE A 390 21.49 -14.86 30.61
C PHE A 390 21.72 -13.91 31.79
N ASP A 391 20.76 -13.84 32.73
CA ASP A 391 20.77 -12.92 33.89
C ASP A 391 21.23 -11.49 33.54
N LEU A 392 20.85 -11.03 32.34
CA LEU A 392 21.27 -9.75 31.82
C LEU A 392 20.54 -8.66 32.59
N ALA A 393 21.29 -7.86 33.34
CA ALA A 393 20.75 -6.68 34.01
C ALA A 393 20.00 -5.80 33.00
N LEU A 394 18.74 -5.48 33.32
CA LEU A 394 17.96 -4.57 32.48
C LEU A 394 18.59 -3.17 32.53
N PRO A 395 18.82 -2.52 31.38
CA PRO A 395 19.22 -1.12 31.36
C PRO A 395 18.25 -0.27 32.18
N THR A 396 18.75 0.72 32.89
CA THR A 396 17.92 1.59 33.75
C THR A 396 16.84 2.35 33.00
N ASN A 397 17.02 2.58 31.69
CA ASN A 397 16.06 3.24 30.79
C ASN A 397 15.27 2.26 29.91
N TYR A 398 15.22 0.98 30.28
CA TYR A 398 14.63 -0.05 29.43
C TYR A 398 13.13 0.16 29.21
N ALA A 399 12.38 0.54 30.25
CA ALA A 399 10.96 0.90 30.11
C ALA A 399 10.78 2.08 29.14
N ASP A 400 11.64 3.09 29.22
CA ASP A 400 11.59 4.26 28.33
C ASP A 400 11.83 3.87 26.86
N THR A 401 12.76 2.95 26.62
CA THR A 401 13.04 2.42 25.28
C THR A 401 11.86 1.64 24.73
N LEU A 402 11.28 0.74 25.55
CA LEU A 402 10.09 -0.03 25.16
C LEU A 402 8.89 0.87 24.88
N ALA A 403 8.67 1.89 25.71
CA ALA A 403 7.59 2.84 25.54
C ALA A 403 7.79 3.72 24.29
N SER A 404 9.01 4.16 24.02
CA SER A 404 9.36 4.89 22.79
C SER A 404 9.20 4.05 21.52
N ALA A 405 9.29 2.72 21.61
CA ALA A 405 9.11 1.79 20.49
C ALA A 405 7.67 1.26 20.37
N GLY A 406 6.78 1.62 21.29
CA GLY A 406 5.38 1.18 21.25
C GLY A 406 5.16 -0.28 21.63
N LEU A 407 6.13 -0.93 22.29
CA LEU A 407 6.14 -2.36 22.58
C LEU A 407 5.29 -2.70 23.82
N LEU A 408 3.98 -2.48 23.73
CA LEU A 408 3.03 -2.62 24.84
C LEU A 408 3.13 -3.98 25.56
N LYS A 409 3.21 -5.09 24.82
CA LYS A 409 3.28 -6.43 25.41
C LYS A 409 4.54 -6.64 26.25
N LEU A 410 5.70 -6.16 25.76
CA LEU A 410 6.97 -6.20 26.48
C LEU A 410 6.95 -5.28 27.70
N LEU A 411 6.35 -4.10 27.56
CA LEU A 411 6.18 -3.16 28.66
C LEU A 411 5.26 -3.73 29.76
N ALA A 412 4.18 -4.41 29.37
CA ALA A 412 3.30 -5.12 30.28
C ALA A 412 4.03 -6.27 30.98
N TRP A 413 4.81 -7.08 30.26
CA TRP A 413 5.65 -8.11 30.91
C TRP A 413 6.65 -7.50 31.90
N LEU A 414 7.31 -6.40 31.53
CA LEU A 414 8.25 -5.70 32.40
C LEU A 414 7.56 -5.19 33.69
N HIS A 415 6.30 -4.77 33.58
CA HIS A 415 5.47 -4.39 34.72
C HIS A 415 5.15 -5.59 35.62
N HIS A 416 4.62 -6.69 35.07
CA HIS A 416 4.22 -7.87 35.83
C HIS A 416 5.40 -8.61 36.47
N SER A 417 6.58 -8.58 35.84
CA SER A 417 7.79 -9.20 36.38
C SER A 417 8.41 -8.43 37.56
N GLY A 418 7.97 -7.19 37.82
CA GLY A 418 8.54 -6.34 38.86
C GLY A 418 9.97 -5.86 38.58
N LYS A 419 10.53 -6.13 37.40
CA LYS A 419 11.91 -5.79 37.03
C LYS A 419 12.08 -4.40 36.39
N GLY A 420 10.97 -3.71 36.09
CA GLY A 420 11.03 -2.42 35.42
C GLY A 420 11.52 -1.27 36.31
N ASN A 421 12.48 -0.50 35.79
CA ASN A 421 12.74 0.86 36.26
C ASN A 421 11.90 1.83 35.43
N TRP A 422 11.07 2.63 36.09
CA TRP A 422 10.05 3.47 35.46
C TRP A 422 10.32 4.94 35.76
N SER A 423 10.05 5.80 34.79
CA SER A 423 10.25 7.22 34.94
C SER A 423 9.14 8.01 34.26
N LYS A 424 9.10 9.32 34.50
CA LYS A 424 8.22 10.22 33.74
C LYS A 424 8.55 10.22 32.25
N GLU A 425 9.81 9.94 31.92
CA GLU A 425 10.28 9.85 30.54
C GLU A 425 9.63 8.67 29.79
N THR A 426 9.24 7.61 30.50
CA THR A 426 8.54 6.46 29.91
C THR A 426 7.25 6.91 29.21
N MET A 427 6.40 7.67 29.88
CA MET A 427 5.15 8.18 29.29
C MET A 427 5.41 9.34 28.32
N ASN A 428 6.40 10.20 28.58
CA ASN A 428 6.76 11.28 27.66
C ASN A 428 7.15 10.76 26.28
N ARG A 429 8.02 9.74 26.20
CA ARG A 429 8.48 9.17 24.93
C ARG A 429 7.37 8.43 24.20
N ALA A 430 6.56 7.65 24.92
CA ALA A 430 5.39 6.99 24.32
C ALA A 430 4.41 8.01 23.72
N ALA A 431 4.19 9.13 24.43
CA ALA A 431 3.32 10.19 23.96
C ALA A 431 3.90 10.91 22.72
N GLY A 432 5.18 11.30 22.77
CA GLY A 432 5.86 11.96 21.66
C GLY A 432 6.00 11.11 20.40
N ARG A 433 5.93 9.78 20.53
CA ARG A 433 5.92 8.81 19.41
C ARG A 433 4.51 8.34 19.00
N GLY A 434 3.47 8.83 19.67
CA GLY A 434 2.09 8.57 19.29
C GLY A 434 1.53 7.21 19.73
N HIS A 435 2.20 6.51 20.65
CA HIS A 435 1.79 5.18 21.11
C HIS A 435 0.68 5.27 22.17
N LEU A 436 -0.54 5.62 21.74
CA LEU A 436 -1.70 5.84 22.63
C LEU A 436 -1.98 4.66 23.58
N GLU A 437 -1.93 3.43 23.09
CA GLU A 437 -2.20 2.24 23.93
C GLU A 437 -1.13 2.04 25.02
N VAL A 438 0.13 2.42 24.73
CA VAL A 438 1.18 2.47 25.76
C VAL A 438 0.90 3.59 26.77
N VAL A 439 0.46 4.76 26.32
CA VAL A 439 0.11 5.87 27.21
C VAL A 439 -1.06 5.50 28.14
N LYS A 440 -2.10 4.84 27.62
CA LYS A 440 -3.23 4.31 28.42
C LYS A 440 -2.75 3.29 29.45
N PHE A 441 -1.98 2.30 29.00
CA PHE A 441 -1.41 1.29 29.90
C PHE A 441 -0.60 1.92 31.04
N LEU A 442 0.29 2.85 30.71
CA LEU A 442 1.08 3.57 31.70
C LEU A 442 0.21 4.41 32.63
N HIS A 443 -0.85 5.04 32.12
CA HIS A 443 -1.78 5.82 32.94
C HIS A 443 -2.53 4.95 33.97
N GLU A 444 -2.99 3.78 33.55
CA GLU A 444 -3.80 2.88 34.37
C GLU A 444 -2.97 2.09 35.40
N ASN A 445 -1.73 1.72 35.03
CA ASN A 445 -0.94 0.75 35.80
C ASN A 445 0.26 1.36 36.54
N ARG A 446 0.63 2.63 36.26
CA ARG A 446 1.83 3.29 36.80
C ARG A 446 1.50 4.60 37.51
N ARG A 447 2.35 4.98 38.48
CA ARG A 447 2.14 6.16 39.34
C ARG A 447 3.12 7.31 39.09
N GLU A 448 4.19 7.05 38.33
CA GLU A 448 5.25 8.00 38.01
C GLU A 448 4.73 9.24 37.26
N GLY A 449 3.72 9.03 36.40
CA GLY A 449 3.08 10.06 35.60
C GLY A 449 3.91 10.53 34.42
N CYS A 450 3.66 11.75 33.95
CA CYS A 450 4.40 12.37 32.86
C CYS A 450 4.84 13.80 33.24
N THR A 451 5.47 14.50 32.31
CA THR A 451 5.66 15.96 32.40
C THR A 451 4.88 16.65 31.28
N LYS A 452 4.88 17.98 31.27
CA LYS A 452 4.31 18.78 30.17
C LYS A 452 4.87 18.42 28.80
N GLN A 453 6.09 17.86 28.79
CA GLN A 453 6.77 17.38 27.59
C GLN A 453 5.96 16.30 26.86
N ALA A 454 5.19 15.46 27.56
CA ALA A 454 4.34 14.44 26.91
C ALA A 454 3.34 15.07 25.95
N MET A 455 2.61 16.10 26.39
CA MET A 455 1.63 16.78 25.54
C MET A 455 2.30 17.70 24.52
N ASP A 456 3.40 18.37 24.91
CA ASP A 456 4.16 19.24 24.00
C ASP A 456 4.72 18.46 22.80
N THR A 457 5.39 17.34 23.06
CA THR A 457 5.99 16.49 22.01
C THR A 457 4.94 15.70 21.21
N ALA A 458 3.83 15.27 21.83
CA ALA A 458 2.72 14.69 21.10
C ALA A 458 2.08 15.69 20.13
N ALA A 459 1.95 16.95 20.55
CA ALA A 459 1.45 18.02 19.68
C ALA A 459 2.44 18.36 18.56
N GLU A 460 3.73 18.45 18.88
CA GLU A 460 4.81 18.68 17.90
C GLU A 460 4.87 17.60 16.81
N ASN A 461 4.56 16.34 17.12
CA ASN A 461 4.62 15.21 16.18
C ASN A 461 3.24 14.77 15.63
N ASN A 462 2.23 15.65 15.69
CA ASN A 462 0.88 15.41 15.14
C ASN A 462 0.09 14.24 15.76
N HIS A 463 0.28 13.94 17.04
CA HIS A 463 -0.42 12.84 17.73
C HIS A 463 -1.66 13.34 18.48
N LEU A 464 -2.66 13.84 17.72
CA LEU A 464 -3.87 14.47 18.28
C LEU A 464 -4.62 13.58 19.30
N GLU A 465 -4.74 12.28 19.03
CA GLU A 465 -5.46 11.38 19.94
C GLU A 465 -4.73 11.19 21.28
N VAL A 466 -3.39 11.22 21.27
CA VAL A 466 -2.60 11.27 22.50
C VAL A 466 -2.79 12.60 23.23
N VAL A 467 -2.81 13.72 22.51
CA VAL A 467 -3.07 15.05 23.10
C VAL A 467 -4.43 15.10 23.79
N LYS A 468 -5.49 14.62 23.12
CA LYS A 468 -6.85 14.51 23.70
C LYS A 468 -6.87 13.62 24.94
N PHE A 469 -6.23 12.45 24.85
CA PHE A 469 -6.16 11.52 25.98
C PHE A 469 -5.45 12.13 27.18
N LEU A 470 -4.26 12.72 26.97
CA LEU A 470 -3.50 13.38 28.03
C LEU A 470 -4.30 14.55 28.63
N HIS A 471 -5.01 15.33 27.82
CA HIS A 471 -5.85 16.42 28.33
C HIS A 471 -7.00 15.92 29.20
N GLY A 472 -7.71 14.88 28.77
CA GLY A 472 -8.86 14.35 29.51
C GLY A 472 -8.50 13.60 30.78
N ASN A 473 -7.31 13.00 30.83
CA ASN A 473 -6.95 12.03 31.89
C ASN A 473 -5.76 12.46 32.77
N ARG A 474 -5.02 13.51 32.41
CA ARG A 474 -3.82 13.97 33.13
C ARG A 474 -3.94 15.44 33.55
N ARG A 475 -3.23 15.83 34.61
CA ARG A 475 -3.31 17.20 35.20
C ARG A 475 -2.09 18.07 34.87
N GLU A 476 -1.04 17.49 34.32
CA GLU A 476 0.23 18.15 34.02
C GLU A 476 0.07 19.26 32.97
N GLY A 477 -0.79 19.05 31.98
CA GLY A 477 -1.05 19.99 30.89
C GLY A 477 0.09 20.08 29.87
N CYS A 478 0.13 21.19 29.15
CA CYS A 478 1.16 21.52 28.16
C CYS A 478 1.84 22.85 28.51
N THR A 479 2.86 23.20 27.74
CA THR A 479 3.41 24.56 27.68
C THR A 479 2.96 25.24 26.38
N LYS A 480 3.36 26.50 26.18
CA LYS A 480 3.18 27.20 24.90
C LYS A 480 3.91 26.51 23.74
N ALA A 481 4.86 25.63 24.03
CA ALA A 481 5.59 24.87 23.01
C ALA A 481 4.66 23.93 22.23
N ALA A 482 3.66 23.30 22.86
CA ALA A 482 2.70 22.42 22.17
C ALA A 482 2.09 23.10 20.94
N MET A 483 1.52 24.30 21.13
CA MET A 483 0.86 25.03 20.05
C MET A 483 1.86 25.66 19.09
N SER A 484 2.97 26.24 19.59
CA SER A 484 3.98 26.87 18.74
C SER A 484 4.70 25.88 17.83
N SER A 485 5.09 24.71 18.34
CA SER A 485 5.76 23.67 17.55
C SER A 485 4.79 23.00 16.59
N ALA A 486 3.56 22.67 17.03
CA ALA A 486 2.52 22.16 16.13
C ALA A 486 2.21 23.14 14.99
N ALA A 487 2.25 24.46 15.26
CA ALA A 487 2.07 25.47 14.23
C ALA A 487 3.24 25.52 13.25
N GLY A 488 4.48 25.44 13.74
CA GLY A 488 5.69 25.38 12.92
C GLY A 488 5.75 24.15 12.01
N ASN A 489 5.21 23.00 12.45
CA ASN A 489 5.14 21.77 11.68
C ASN A 489 3.83 21.62 10.86
N GLY A 490 2.96 22.63 10.89
CA GLY A 490 1.75 22.66 10.06
C GLY A 490 0.61 21.75 10.51
N HIS A 491 0.60 21.32 11.77
CA HIS A 491 -0.40 20.41 12.34
C HIS A 491 -1.71 21.12 12.67
N PHE A 492 -2.45 21.52 11.63
CA PHE A 492 -3.66 22.33 11.73
C PHE A 492 -4.69 21.83 12.73
N GLU A 493 -5.04 20.54 12.70
CA GLU A 493 -6.04 19.96 13.62
C GLU A 493 -5.58 19.99 15.08
N VAL A 494 -4.28 19.79 15.33
CA VAL A 494 -3.70 19.90 16.68
C VAL A 494 -3.73 21.35 17.16
N VAL A 495 -3.34 22.31 16.33
CA VAL A 495 -3.38 23.74 16.68
C VAL A 495 -4.80 24.20 16.98
N LYS A 496 -5.76 23.85 16.11
CA LYS A 496 -7.19 24.14 16.29
C LYS A 496 -7.71 23.54 17.60
N TRP A 497 -7.43 22.27 17.83
CA TRP A 497 -7.90 21.59 19.04
C TRP A 497 -7.29 22.18 20.31
N LEU A 498 -5.97 22.46 20.31
CA LEU A 498 -5.30 23.11 21.44
C LEU A 498 -5.88 24.50 21.70
N GLN A 499 -6.22 25.25 20.65
CA GLN A 499 -6.82 26.57 20.78
C GLN A 499 -8.21 26.53 21.42
N GLU A 500 -9.04 25.54 21.05
CA GLU A 500 -10.40 25.39 21.56
C GLU A 500 -10.43 24.86 23.00
N ASN A 501 -9.42 24.09 23.42
CA ASN A 501 -9.47 23.31 24.66
C ASN A 501 -8.41 23.69 25.71
N ARG A 502 -7.42 24.53 25.37
CA ARG A 502 -6.31 24.91 26.27
C ARG A 502 -6.18 26.43 26.39
N ARG A 503 -5.65 26.89 27.54
CA ARG A 503 -5.53 28.33 27.87
C ARG A 503 -4.11 28.86 27.77
N GLU A 504 -3.13 27.98 27.59
CA GLU A 504 -1.70 28.34 27.51
C GLU A 504 -1.40 29.24 26.31
N GLY A 505 -2.11 29.03 25.20
CA GLY A 505 -1.90 29.71 23.93
C GLY A 505 -0.55 29.39 23.28
N CYS A 506 -0.14 30.22 22.33
CA CYS A 506 1.14 30.11 21.64
C CYS A 506 2.11 31.23 22.05
N THR A 507 3.37 31.07 21.66
CA THR A 507 4.36 32.15 21.71
C THR A 507 4.27 33.01 20.45
N LYS A 508 4.80 34.25 20.51
CA LYS A 508 4.93 35.12 19.31
C LYS A 508 5.75 34.50 18.17
N ALA A 509 6.50 33.43 18.45
CA ALA A 509 7.28 32.68 17.46
C ALA A 509 6.43 31.71 16.61
N ALA A 510 5.18 31.42 17.00
CA ALA A 510 4.32 30.49 16.27
C ALA A 510 4.00 30.94 14.84
N MET A 511 3.67 32.22 14.64
CA MET A 511 3.41 32.76 13.30
C MET A 511 4.68 32.77 12.42
N PRO A 512 5.85 33.25 12.88
CA PRO A 512 7.08 33.10 12.12
C PRO A 512 7.45 31.65 11.77
N ALA A 513 7.23 30.70 12.68
CA ALA A 513 7.49 29.29 12.41
C ALA A 513 6.52 28.71 11.37
N ALA A 514 5.22 29.00 11.49
CA ALA A 514 4.22 28.59 10.50
C ALA A 514 4.48 29.23 9.13
N ALA A 515 4.95 30.48 9.10
CA ALA A 515 5.33 31.19 7.88
C ALA A 515 6.60 30.60 7.24
N LEU A 516 7.56 30.14 8.06
CA LEU A 516 8.75 29.44 7.60
C LEU A 516 8.40 28.10 6.91
N GLY A 517 7.42 27.36 7.42
CA GLY A 517 6.94 26.11 6.78
C GLY A 517 5.86 26.31 5.71
N GLY A 518 5.47 27.56 5.41
CA GLY A 518 4.43 27.86 4.41
C GLY A 518 3.02 27.43 4.80
N HIS A 519 2.76 27.25 6.11
CA HIS A 519 1.52 26.69 6.64
C HIS A 519 0.40 27.74 6.73
N LEU A 520 -0.05 28.26 5.59
CA LEU A 520 -1.01 29.37 5.48
C LEU A 520 -2.32 29.14 6.26
N LYS A 521 -2.85 27.91 6.30
CA LYS A 521 -4.07 27.59 7.08
C LYS A 521 -3.86 27.80 8.58
N VAL A 522 -2.69 27.41 9.09
CA VAL A 522 -2.30 27.61 10.48
C VAL A 522 -2.09 29.09 10.77
N MET A 523 -1.42 29.82 9.87
CA MET A 523 -1.23 31.27 10.02
C MET A 523 -2.57 32.00 10.15
N LYS A 524 -3.53 31.72 9.25
CA LYS A 524 -4.88 32.30 9.31
C LYS A 524 -5.59 31.99 10.63
N LEU A 525 -5.47 30.76 11.11
CA LEU A 525 -6.08 30.33 12.38
C LEU A 525 -5.48 31.07 13.59
N LEU A 526 -4.15 31.19 13.64
CA LEU A 526 -3.44 31.90 14.72
C LEU A 526 -3.83 33.38 14.77
N ASP A 527 -3.91 34.02 13.60
CA ASP A 527 -4.24 35.45 13.50
C ASP A 527 -5.67 35.77 13.92
N ALA A 528 -6.64 34.95 13.47
CA ALA A 528 -8.05 35.11 13.81
C ALA A 528 -8.35 35.09 15.31
N THR A 529 -7.41 34.62 16.12
CA THR A 529 -7.64 34.31 17.53
C THR A 529 -6.85 35.20 18.47
N TYR A 530 -5.56 35.40 18.20
CA TYR A 530 -4.67 36.02 19.19
C TYR A 530 -4.41 37.50 18.94
N HIS A 531 -4.75 38.05 17.75
CA HIS A 531 -4.52 39.45 17.36
C HIS A 531 -3.18 40.01 17.88
N LEU A 532 -2.14 39.19 17.84
CA LEU A 532 -0.83 39.57 18.33
C LEU A 532 -0.18 40.45 17.29
N ASP A 533 0.62 41.43 17.73
CA ASP A 533 1.57 42.10 16.86
C ASP A 533 2.61 41.07 16.39
N TRP A 534 2.31 40.44 15.26
CA TRP A 534 3.17 39.43 14.65
C TRP A 534 4.42 40.11 14.12
N SER A 535 5.58 39.59 14.53
CA SER A 535 6.86 40.19 14.17
C SER A 535 7.10 40.17 12.65
N GLU A 536 7.84 41.15 12.14
CA GLU A 536 8.38 41.18 10.77
C GLU A 536 9.15 39.89 10.38
N LYS A 537 9.58 39.08 11.35
CA LYS A 537 10.17 37.77 11.09
C LYS A 537 9.24 36.82 10.34
N ALA A 538 7.92 36.98 10.44
CA ALA A 538 6.98 36.13 9.73
C ALA A 538 7.06 36.35 8.21
N ILE A 539 7.06 37.61 7.75
CA ILE A 539 7.22 37.90 6.33
C ILE A 539 8.63 37.58 5.85
N ASP A 540 9.67 37.83 6.66
CA ASP A 540 11.06 37.48 6.30
C ASP A 540 11.24 35.96 6.11
N ASN A 541 10.67 35.14 7.01
CA ASN A 541 10.72 33.68 6.92
C ASN A 541 9.97 33.18 5.67
N ALA A 542 8.74 33.66 5.42
CA ALA A 542 7.97 33.28 4.25
C ALA A 542 8.67 33.67 2.93
N ILE A 543 9.36 34.81 2.91
CA ILE A 543 10.16 35.26 1.76
C ILE A 543 11.41 34.39 1.58
N SER A 544 12.09 34.06 2.69
CA SER A 544 13.33 33.27 2.66
C SER A 544 13.10 31.85 2.13
N GLU A 545 11.94 31.25 2.41
CA GLU A 545 11.57 29.90 1.93
C GLU A 545 10.67 29.92 0.68
N GLY A 546 10.41 31.10 0.09
CA GLY A 546 9.70 31.22 -1.19
C GLY A 546 8.19 30.97 -1.13
N HIS A 547 7.58 31.03 0.05
CA HIS A 547 6.15 30.78 0.26
C HIS A 547 5.27 31.95 -0.19
N THR A 548 5.14 32.12 -1.50
CA THR A 548 4.48 33.26 -2.15
C THR A 548 3.07 33.55 -1.62
N GLU A 549 2.22 32.54 -1.41
CA GLU A 549 0.86 32.75 -0.89
C GLU A 549 0.86 33.19 0.59
N ALA A 550 1.83 32.75 1.38
CA ALA A 550 2.02 33.25 2.74
C ALA A 550 2.50 34.71 2.73
N VAL A 551 3.43 35.07 1.84
CA VAL A 551 3.89 36.46 1.66
C VAL A 551 2.75 37.38 1.23
N LYS A 552 1.97 36.98 0.22
CA LYS A 552 0.77 37.73 -0.23
C LYS A 552 -0.20 37.95 0.92
N TRP A 553 -0.49 36.90 1.67
CA TRP A 553 -1.43 36.99 2.78
C TRP A 553 -0.91 37.92 3.89
N LEU A 554 0.35 37.78 4.30
CA LEU A 554 0.98 38.66 5.30
C LEU A 554 1.00 40.13 4.86
N TYR A 555 1.29 40.38 3.58
CA TYR A 555 1.30 41.74 3.02
C TYR A 555 -0.11 42.35 3.00
N TYR A 556 -1.08 41.67 2.40
CA TYR A 556 -2.42 42.24 2.23
C TYR A 556 -3.28 42.25 3.51
N HIS A 557 -3.17 41.23 4.36
CA HIS A 557 -4.07 41.06 5.51
C HIS A 557 -3.47 41.58 6.82
N LEU A 558 -2.15 41.48 7.00
CA LEU A 558 -1.46 41.98 8.21
C LEU A 558 -0.73 43.31 7.98
N ASN A 559 -0.88 43.92 6.80
CA ASN A 559 -0.25 45.17 6.42
C ASN A 559 1.28 45.20 6.67
N GLN A 560 1.92 44.04 6.52
CA GLN A 560 3.37 43.90 6.70
C GLN A 560 4.10 44.62 5.59
N THR A 561 5.08 45.45 5.93
CA THR A 561 5.82 46.26 4.95
C THR A 561 6.90 45.44 4.24
N LEU A 562 6.99 45.57 2.92
CA LEU A 562 8.09 45.02 2.13
C LEU A 562 9.25 46.00 2.06
N TYR A 563 10.48 45.51 2.23
CA TYR A 563 11.71 46.29 2.15
C TYR A 563 12.61 45.78 1.03
N GLY A 564 13.45 46.66 0.46
CA GLY A 564 14.40 46.27 -0.60
C GLY A 564 15.33 45.11 -0.19
N ARG A 565 15.66 45.00 1.11
CA ARG A 565 16.43 43.86 1.66
C ARG A 565 15.74 42.50 1.46
N PHE A 566 14.41 42.46 1.38
CA PHE A 566 13.64 41.24 1.15
C PHE A 566 13.69 40.80 -0.32
N ALA A 567 13.71 41.73 -1.28
CA ALA A 567 13.91 41.38 -2.68
C ALA A 567 15.30 40.77 -2.90
N ILE A 568 16.34 41.32 -2.25
CA ILE A 568 17.68 40.73 -2.24
C ILE A 568 17.70 39.33 -1.61
N ARG A 569 16.93 39.11 -0.53
CA ARG A 569 16.77 37.80 0.13
C ARG A 569 16.13 36.78 -0.80
N ALA A 570 14.99 37.13 -1.40
CA ALA A 570 14.27 36.30 -2.36
C ALA A 570 15.16 35.92 -3.55
N ALA A 571 15.93 36.89 -4.07
CA ALA A 571 16.90 36.66 -5.14
C ALA A 571 18.03 35.70 -4.76
N ARG A 572 18.52 35.79 -3.51
CA ARG A 572 19.57 34.89 -2.99
C ARG A 572 19.08 33.45 -2.87
N ASN A 573 17.82 33.26 -2.47
CA ASN A 573 17.23 31.95 -2.21
C ASN A 573 16.39 31.42 -3.40
N ASP A 574 16.56 32.00 -4.60
CA ASP A 574 15.87 31.59 -5.84
C ASP A 574 14.33 31.61 -5.76
N CYS A 575 13.77 32.52 -4.95
CA CYS A 575 12.34 32.63 -4.69
C CYS A 575 11.63 33.52 -5.72
N ILE A 576 11.52 33.05 -6.97
CA ILE A 576 11.01 33.86 -8.10
C ILE A 576 9.56 34.29 -7.92
N GLY A 577 8.68 33.40 -7.44
CA GLY A 577 7.28 33.76 -7.22
C GLY A 577 7.11 34.92 -6.25
N VAL A 578 8.00 35.01 -5.25
CA VAL A 578 8.06 36.14 -4.32
C VAL A 578 8.58 37.39 -5.02
N LEU A 579 9.64 37.31 -5.83
CA LEU A 579 10.16 38.45 -6.60
C LEU A 579 9.12 39.02 -7.58
N GLN A 580 8.42 38.15 -8.30
CA GLN A 580 7.32 38.51 -9.20
C GLN A 580 6.22 39.24 -8.44
N PHE A 581 5.79 38.69 -7.30
CA PHE A 581 4.80 39.35 -6.46
C PHE A 581 5.30 40.71 -5.93
N MET A 582 6.55 40.78 -5.46
CA MET A 582 7.13 42.03 -4.96
C MET A 582 7.21 43.10 -6.06
N ASP A 583 7.47 42.73 -7.31
CA ASP A 583 7.48 43.65 -8.45
C ASP A 583 6.07 44.18 -8.77
N THR A 584 5.04 43.34 -8.68
CA THR A 584 3.66 43.80 -8.94
C THR A 584 3.14 44.78 -7.90
N VAL A 585 3.59 44.68 -6.64
CA VAL A 585 3.12 45.53 -5.54
C VAL A 585 4.12 46.63 -5.14
N SER A 586 5.35 46.61 -5.65
CA SER A 586 6.39 47.57 -5.27
C SER A 586 7.46 47.77 -6.35
N GLY A 587 8.04 48.97 -6.42
CA GLY A 587 9.20 49.25 -7.28
C GLY A 587 10.54 48.71 -6.75
N LEU A 588 10.54 47.88 -5.70
CA LEU A 588 11.74 47.46 -4.95
C LEU A 588 12.63 46.50 -5.76
N CYS A 589 12.06 45.82 -6.76
CA CYS A 589 12.76 44.84 -7.59
C CYS A 589 13.66 45.46 -8.67
N ARG A 590 13.65 46.79 -8.85
CA ARG A 590 14.55 47.52 -9.78
C ARG A 590 16.00 47.64 -9.31
N ASN A 591 16.31 47.13 -8.12
CA ASN A 591 17.64 47.22 -7.53
C ASN A 591 18.61 46.26 -8.23
N GLU A 592 19.64 46.79 -8.91
CA GLU A 592 20.66 46.01 -9.63
C GLU A 592 21.37 44.96 -8.76
N SER A 593 21.38 45.15 -7.42
CA SER A 593 21.89 44.17 -6.47
C SER A 593 21.22 42.80 -6.61
N ILE A 594 19.95 42.75 -7.04
CA ILE A 594 19.21 41.50 -7.28
C ILE A 594 19.86 40.68 -8.40
N TYR A 595 20.21 41.34 -9.51
CA TYR A 595 20.94 40.71 -10.61
C TYR A 595 22.30 40.17 -10.16
N PHE A 596 23.10 40.99 -9.45
CA PHE A 596 24.43 40.57 -8.99
C PHE A 596 24.37 39.44 -7.95
N VAL A 597 23.36 39.45 -7.07
CA VAL A 597 23.13 38.38 -6.09
C VAL A 597 22.69 37.09 -6.79
N GLY A 598 21.82 37.17 -7.79
CA GLY A 598 21.45 36.01 -8.62
C GLY A 598 22.67 35.42 -9.34
N CYS A 599 23.52 36.25 -9.94
CA CYS A 599 24.78 35.79 -10.56
C CYS A 599 25.72 35.15 -9.53
N GLY A 600 25.91 35.79 -8.37
CA GLY A 600 26.84 35.32 -7.34
C GLY A 600 26.43 34.00 -6.67
N ASN A 601 25.11 33.76 -6.53
CA ASN A 601 24.57 32.52 -5.94
C ASN A 601 24.25 31.44 -6.97
N LYS A 602 24.51 31.68 -8.27
CA LYS A 602 24.20 30.77 -9.37
C LYS A 602 22.70 30.44 -9.50
N ASN A 603 21.84 31.46 -9.38
CA ASN A 603 20.40 31.37 -9.56
C ASN A 603 20.03 31.87 -10.98
N PRO A 604 20.06 31.01 -12.02
CA PRO A 604 19.94 31.44 -13.42
C PRO A 604 18.56 32.02 -13.73
N GLU A 605 17.52 31.50 -13.09
CA GLU A 605 16.15 31.93 -13.32
C GLU A 605 15.88 33.33 -12.73
N VAL A 606 16.46 33.67 -11.57
CA VAL A 606 16.46 35.05 -11.04
C VAL A 606 17.17 36.02 -11.99
N VAL A 607 18.33 35.61 -12.54
CA VAL A 607 19.11 36.43 -13.47
C VAL A 607 18.33 36.66 -14.77
N LYS A 608 17.75 35.59 -15.33
CA LYS A 608 16.92 35.65 -16.53
C LYS A 608 15.69 36.53 -16.31
N TRP A 609 14.93 36.29 -15.24
CA TRP A 609 13.77 37.09 -14.88
C TRP A 609 14.12 38.58 -14.76
N TYR A 610 15.22 38.92 -14.09
CA TYR A 610 15.65 40.31 -13.95
C TYR A 610 15.98 40.97 -15.29
N VAL A 611 16.73 40.28 -16.15
CA VAL A 611 17.12 40.79 -17.47
C VAL A 611 15.90 41.01 -18.35
N ASP A 612 14.93 40.09 -18.30
CA ASP A 612 13.69 40.18 -19.07
C ASP A 612 12.83 41.38 -18.65
N HIS A 613 12.94 41.88 -17.42
CA HIS A 613 12.10 42.96 -16.88
C HIS A 613 12.78 44.34 -16.79
N TYR A 614 14.10 44.44 -16.62
CA TYR A 614 14.78 45.74 -16.31
C TYR A 614 16.09 46.03 -17.06
N ASP A 615 16.41 45.25 -18.10
CA ASP A 615 17.71 45.19 -18.80
C ASP A 615 18.88 44.60 -17.99
N ASN A 616 19.90 44.12 -18.71
CA ASN A 616 21.12 43.58 -18.13
C ASN A 616 22.03 44.72 -17.57
N PRO A 617 22.26 44.80 -16.24
CA PRO A 617 23.08 45.86 -15.64
C PRO A 617 24.54 45.86 -16.12
N ARG A 618 25.08 44.72 -16.56
CA ARG A 618 26.45 44.64 -17.12
C ARG A 618 26.60 45.31 -18.48
N LYS A 619 25.51 45.51 -19.22
CA LYS A 619 25.54 46.19 -20.53
C LYS A 619 25.53 47.72 -20.43
N ARG A 620 25.23 48.29 -19.25
CA ARG A 620 25.18 49.75 -19.03
C ARG A 620 26.53 50.39 -18.66
N LYS A 621 27.60 49.60 -18.53
CA LYS A 621 28.94 50.06 -18.11
C LYS A 621 29.98 50.23 -19.24
N TYR A 622 29.54 50.31 -20.50
CA TYR A 622 30.41 50.58 -21.65
C TYR A 622 29.83 51.68 -22.53
#